data_AF-A0A8S0YG72-F1
#
_entry.id   AF-A0A8S0YG72-F1
#
_cell.length_a   1.000
_cell.length_b   1.000
_cell.length_c   1.000
_cell.angle_alpha   90.00
_cell.angle_beta   90.00
_cell.angle_gamma   90.00
#
_symmetry.space_group_name_H-M   'P 1'
#
loop_
_entity.id
_entity.type
_entity.pdbx_description
1 polymer ?
#
loop_
_entity_poly.entity_id
_entity_poly.type
_entity_poly.pdbx_seq_one_letter_code
_entity_poly.pdbx_strand_id
1 'polypeptide(L)'
;MFDFIAYPIGHFLRFIYEVLSFKNYGIAIILLTVIIRTLLLPLYIKQYRSTSKMGEIQPKMKKLQEKYKNDNEKLNQHMMELYRENNINPAGGCLPLLL
;
A
#
# COMPACT_ATOMS: atom_id res chain seq x y z
N MET A 1 20.89 -7.08 -16.44
CA MET A 1 20.01 -7.27 -15.25
C MET A 1 18.69 -6.52 -15.40
N PHE A 2 18.69 -5.28 -15.93
CA PHE A 2 17.45 -4.56 -16.28
C PHE A 2 16.76 -5.10 -17.54
N ASP A 3 17.46 -5.82 -18.43
CA ASP A 3 16.89 -6.35 -19.67
C ASP A 3 15.81 -7.41 -19.45
N PHE A 4 15.91 -8.17 -18.36
CA PHE A 4 14.92 -9.20 -18.00
C PHE A 4 13.55 -8.59 -17.65
N ILE A 5 13.54 -7.36 -17.15
CA ILE A 5 12.32 -6.60 -16.81
C ILE A 5 11.90 -5.75 -18.02
N ALA A 6 12.85 -5.16 -18.75
CA ALA A 6 12.57 -4.28 -19.87
C ALA A 6 11.98 -5.01 -21.09
N TYR A 7 12.40 -6.24 -21.39
CA TYR A 7 11.92 -7.00 -22.55
C TYR A 7 10.43 -7.40 -22.47
N PRO A 8 9.93 -7.99 -21.36
CA PRO A 8 8.50 -8.31 -21.24
C PRO A 8 7.63 -7.05 -21.13
N ILE A 9 8.12 -5.99 -20.46
CA ILE A 9 7.40 -4.72 -20.37
C ILE A 9 7.28 -4.07 -21.75
N GLY A 10 8.35 -4.05 -22.55
CA GLY A 10 8.34 -3.48 -23.90
C GLY A 10 7.40 -4.24 -24.85
N HIS A 11 7.37 -5.57 -24.77
CA HIS A 11 6.46 -6.40 -25.58
C HIS A 11 5.00 -6.21 -25.16
N PHE A 12 4.72 -6.11 -23.86
CA PHE A 12 3.38 -5.85 -23.34
C PHE A 12 2.89 -4.44 -23.72
N LEU A 13 3.77 -3.44 -23.69
CA LEU A 13 3.45 -2.08 -24.11
C LEU A 13 3.11 -2.00 -25.60
N ARG A 14 3.88 -2.68 -26.46
CA ARG A 14 3.58 -2.76 -27.91
C ARG A 14 2.26 -3.47 -28.19
N PHE A 15 1.98 -4.57 -27.48
CA PHE A 15 0.70 -5.28 -27.61
C PHE A 15 -0.49 -4.39 -27.23
N ILE A 16 -0.41 -3.63 -26.13
CA ILE A 16 -1.46 -2.67 -25.74
C ILE A 16 -1.58 -1.52 -26.74
N TYR A 17 -0.46 -1.02 -27.27
CA TYR A 17 -0.45 0.07 -28.23
C TYR A 17 -1.09 -0.33 -29.58
N GLU A 18 -0.79 -1.54 -30.07
CA GLU A 18 -1.27 -2.03 -31.36
C GLU A 18 -2.70 -2.61 -31.30
N VAL A 19 -3.07 -3.30 -30.21
CA VAL A 19 -4.35 -4.01 -30.09
C VAL A 19 -5.44 -3.14 -29.45
N LEU A 20 -5.11 -2.39 -28.38
CA LEU A 20 -6.12 -1.70 -27.57
C LEU A 20 -6.27 -0.20 -27.88
N SER A 21 -5.25 0.42 -28.49
CA SER A 21 -5.13 1.89 -28.51
C SER A 21 -5.33 2.54 -29.88
N PHE A 22 -5.58 1.76 -30.95
CA PHE A 22 -5.73 2.26 -32.33
C PHE A 22 -4.62 3.27 -32.72
N LYS A 23 -3.36 2.98 -32.34
CA LYS A 23 -2.18 3.85 -32.53
C LYS A 23 -2.24 5.23 -31.83
N ASN A 24 -3.17 5.44 -30.91
CA ASN A 24 -3.29 6.67 -30.13
C ASN A 24 -2.67 6.48 -28.74
N TYR A 25 -1.53 7.13 -28.51
CA TYR A 25 -0.80 7.07 -27.24
C TYR A 25 -1.61 7.60 -26.05
N GLY A 26 -2.49 8.58 -26.25
CA GLY A 26 -3.31 9.13 -25.15
C GLY A 26 -4.33 8.11 -24.64
N ILE A 27 -5.00 7.40 -25.56
CA ILE A 27 -5.96 6.35 -25.22
C ILE A 27 -5.23 5.17 -24.56
N ALA A 28 -4.04 4.82 -25.05
CA ALA A 28 -3.20 3.76 -24.48
C ALA A 28 -2.91 3.99 -22.99
N ILE A 29 -2.50 5.21 -22.64
CA ILE A 29 -2.14 5.57 -21.26
C ILE A 29 -3.38 5.54 -20.35
N ILE A 30 -4.51 6.08 -20.82
CA ILE A 30 -5.76 6.08 -20.04
C ILE A 30 -6.21 4.65 -19.77
N LEU A 31 -6.19 3.80 -20.79
CA LEU A 31 -6.67 2.42 -20.71
C LEU A 31 -5.74 1.57 -19.83
N LEU A 32 -4.42 1.74 -19.95
CA LEU A 32 -3.43 1.15 -19.05
C LEU A 32 -3.68 1.56 -17.59
N THR A 33 -3.92 2.84 -17.34
CA THR A 33 -4.18 3.38 -15.99
C THR A 33 -5.46 2.77 -15.41
N VAL A 34 -6.52 2.61 -16.20
CA VAL A 34 -7.78 1.97 -15.77
C VAL A 34 -7.56 0.49 -15.45
N ILE A 35 -6.85 -0.24 -16.30
CA ILE A 35 -6.54 -1.67 -16.06
C ILE A 35 -5.74 -1.83 -14.77
N ILE A 36 -4.68 -1.05 -14.59
CA ILE A 36 -3.84 -1.10 -13.39
C ILE A 36 -4.68 -0.73 -12.15
N ARG A 37 -5.48 0.35 -12.21
CA ARG A 37 -6.38 0.70 -11.09
C ARG A 37 -7.37 -0.40 -10.75
N THR A 38 -7.96 -1.06 -11.74
CA THR A 38 -8.91 -2.17 -11.51
C THR A 38 -8.22 -3.39 -10.91
N LEU A 39 -7.00 -3.72 -11.34
CA LEU A 39 -6.21 -4.80 -10.75
C LEU A 39 -5.72 -4.49 -9.33
N LEU A 40 -5.35 -3.23 -9.06
CA LEU A 40 -4.91 -2.78 -7.75
C LEU A 40 -6.07 -2.48 -6.79
N LEU A 41 -7.29 -2.32 -7.28
CA LEU A 41 -8.50 -2.06 -6.48
C LEU A 41 -8.69 -3.04 -5.29
N PRO A 42 -8.60 -4.38 -5.47
CA PRO A 42 -8.65 -5.31 -4.33
C PRO A 42 -7.50 -5.11 -3.34
N LEU A 43 -6.31 -4.70 -3.81
CA LEU A 43 -5.17 -4.37 -2.96
C LEU A 43 -5.44 -3.08 -2.17
N TYR A 44 -5.95 -2.04 -2.83
CA TYR A 44 -6.35 -0.78 -2.21
C TYR A 44 -7.39 -0.98 -1.11
N ILE A 45 -8.39 -1.84 -1.32
CA ILE A 45 -9.39 -2.15 -0.29
C ILE A 45 -8.75 -2.82 0.94
N LYS A 46 -7.83 -3.76 0.73
CA LYS A 46 -7.09 -4.40 1.83
C LYS A 46 -6.21 -3.38 2.58
N GLN A 47 -5.53 -2.50 1.86
CA GLN A 47 -4.72 -1.42 2.44
C GLN A 47 -5.60 -0.46 3.25
N TYR A 48 -6.74 -0.01 2.69
CA TYR A 48 -7.66 0.91 3.35
C TYR A 48 -8.21 0.34 4.67
N ARG A 49 -8.60 -0.94 4.69
CA ARG A 49 -9.04 -1.62 5.92
C ARG A 49 -7.95 -1.64 6.98
N SER A 50 -6.68 -1.85 6.60
CA SER A 50 -5.55 -1.83 7.52
C SER A 50 -5.35 -0.44 8.14
N THR A 51 -5.44 0.62 7.33
CA THR A 51 -5.30 2.01 7.78
C THR A 51 -6.45 2.45 8.70
N SER A 52 -7.69 2.04 8.41
CA SER A 52 -8.84 2.34 9.27
C SER A 52 -8.68 1.75 10.68
N LYS A 53 -8.23 0.50 10.77
CA LYS A 53 -7.94 -0.15 12.07
C LYS A 53 -6.82 0.54 12.85
N MET A 54 -5.82 1.11 12.17
CA MET A 54 -4.80 1.95 12.82
C MET A 54 -5.38 3.24 13.40
N GLY A 55 -6.40 3.82 12.76
CA GLY A 55 -7.13 4.98 13.28
C GLY A 55 -7.88 4.67 14.59
N GLU A 56 -8.50 3.50 14.69
CA GLU A 56 -9.25 3.08 15.88
C GLU A 56 -8.36 2.87 17.12
N ILE A 57 -7.10 2.43 16.92
CA ILE A 57 -6.14 2.24 18.02
C ILE A 57 -5.39 3.52 18.41
N GLN A 58 -5.44 4.55 17.58
CA GLN A 58 -4.79 5.85 17.84
C GLN A 58 -5.12 6.46 19.22
N PRO A 59 -6.38 6.45 19.73
CA PRO A 59 -6.68 6.92 21.08
C PRO A 59 -6.05 6.05 22.18
N LYS A 60 -5.97 4.72 21.99
CA LYS A 60 -5.32 3.80 22.95
C LYS A 60 -3.80 4.05 22.97
N MET A 61 -3.19 4.26 21.80
CA MET A 61 -1.79 4.67 21.69
C MET A 61 -1.50 5.98 22.43
N LYS A 62 -2.36 7.00 22.28
CA LYS A 62 -2.19 8.29 22.98
C LYS A 62 -2.22 8.12 24.50
N LYS A 63 -3.16 7.33 25.03
CA LYS A 63 -3.21 7.01 26.47
C LYS A 63 -1.95 6.30 26.96
N LEU A 64 -1.41 5.39 26.14
CA LEU A 64 -0.17 4.68 26.44
C LEU A 64 1.03 5.64 26.46
N GLN A 65 1.12 6.53 25.47
CA GLN A 65 2.14 7.58 25.38
C GLN A 65 2.08 8.53 26.58
N GLU A 66 0.89 8.94 27.02
CA GLU A 66 0.73 9.78 28.21
C GLU A 66 1.13 9.05 29.49
N LYS A 67 0.77 7.77 29.63
CA LYS A 67 1.07 6.95 30.81
C LYS A 67 2.57 6.63 30.95
N TYR A 68 3.27 6.43 29.84
CA TYR A 68 4.69 6.05 29.81
C TYR A 68 5.61 7.14 29.23
N LYS A 69 5.20 8.42 29.32
CA LYS A 69 5.95 9.58 28.81
C LYS A 69 7.41 9.65 29.28
N ASN A 70 7.69 9.15 30.47
CA ASN A 70 9.02 9.16 31.10
C ASN A 70 9.80 7.85 30.91
N ASP A 71 9.21 6.83 30.29
CA ASP A 71 9.79 5.48 30.19
C ASP A 71 9.57 4.94 28.78
N ASN A 72 10.44 5.38 27.85
CA ASN A 72 10.37 5.01 26.43
C ASN A 72 10.54 3.50 26.20
N GLU A 73 11.24 2.80 27.08
CA GLU A 73 11.47 1.37 26.96
C GLU A 73 10.17 0.59 27.21
N LYS A 74 9.46 0.92 28.30
CA LYS A 74 8.12 0.36 28.57
C LYS A 74 7.09 0.80 27.54
N LEU A 75 7.19 2.02 27.03
CA LEU A 75 6.30 2.52 25.98
C LEU A 75 6.39 1.64 24.72
N ASN A 76 7.61 1.33 24.26
CA ASN A 76 7.80 0.50 23.07
C ASN A 76 7.29 -0.94 23.26
N GLN A 77 7.51 -1.52 24.44
CA GLN A 77 7.01 -2.86 24.78
C GLN A 77 5.48 -2.92 24.71
N HIS A 78 4.80 -2.03 25.44
CA HIS A 78 3.34 -2.02 25.47
C HIS A 78 2.73 -1.60 24.13
N MET A 79 3.41 -0.77 23.33
CA MET A 79 2.94 -0.40 22.00
C MET A 79 2.96 -1.59 21.04
N MET A 80 4.01 -2.41 21.07
CA MET A 80 4.05 -3.67 20.32
C MET A 80 3.01 -4.68 20.81
N GLU A 81 2.79 -4.76 22.11
CA GLU A 81 1.75 -5.59 22.74
C GLU A 81 0.35 -5.18 22.25
N LEU A 82 0.05 -3.88 22.25
CA LEU A 82 -1.20 -3.31 21.75
C LEU A 82 -1.43 -3.65 20.26
N TYR A 83 -0.38 -3.57 19.43
CA TYR A 83 -0.48 -3.96 18.01
C TYR A 83 -0.77 -5.46 17.84
N ARG A 84 -0.14 -6.32 18.66
CA ARG A 84 -0.36 -7.77 18.64
C ARG A 84 -1.77 -8.15 19.10
N GLU A 85 -2.24 -7.60 20.23
CA GLU A 85 -3.58 -7.85 20.76
C GLU A 85 -4.67 -7.47 19.76
N ASN A 86 -4.51 -6.35 19.06
CA ASN A 86 -5.48 -5.87 18.09
C ASN A 86 -5.27 -6.49 16.68
N ASN A 87 -4.30 -7.39 16.50
CA ASN A 87 -3.95 -8.03 15.22
C ASN A 87 -3.75 -7.03 14.07
N ILE A 88 -3.10 -5.90 14.37
CA ILE A 88 -2.82 -4.84 13.39
C ILE A 88 -1.34 -4.89 13.02
N ASN A 89 -1.06 -5.00 11.72
CA ASN A 89 0.31 -4.98 11.22
C ASN A 89 0.70 -3.53 10.86
N PRO A 90 1.57 -2.84 11.61
CA PRO A 90 1.95 -1.46 11.31
C PRO A 90 2.64 -1.32 9.95
N ALA A 91 3.28 -2.37 9.46
CA ALA A 91 3.86 -2.44 8.12
C ALA A 91 2.81 -2.57 6.99
N GLY A 92 1.56 -2.92 7.31
CA GLY A 92 0.47 -2.94 6.34
C GLY A 92 0.07 -1.53 5.87
N GLY A 93 0.36 -0.52 6.69
CA GLY A 93 0.07 0.89 6.41
C GLY A 93 1.15 1.64 5.62
N CYS A 94 2.38 1.12 5.52
CA CYS A 94 3.47 1.75 4.73
C CYS A 94 3.59 1.20 3.29
N LEU A 95 2.84 0.15 2.97
CA LEU A 95 2.66 -0.39 1.62
C LEU A 95 2.19 0.64 0.55
N PRO A 96 1.33 1.63 0.88
CA PRO A 96 1.00 2.75 -0.03
C PRO A 96 2.13 3.74 -0.26
N LEU A 97 3.16 3.75 0.60
CA LEU A 97 4.29 4.68 0.52
C LEU A 97 5.48 4.11 -0.28
N LEU A 98 5.50 2.79 -0.48
CA LEU A 98 6.54 2.04 -1.19
C LEU A 98 6.18 1.74 -2.66
N LEU A 99 4.95 2.05 -3.08
CA LEU A 99 4.49 2.06 -4.48
C LEU A 99 4.60 3.48 -5.05
#